data_AF-A0A6I6N6B9-F1
#
_entry.id   AF-A0A6I6N6B9-F1
#
_cell.length_a   1.000
_cell.length_b   1.000
_cell.length_c   1.000
_cell.angle_alpha   90.00
_cell.angle_beta   90.00
_cell.angle_gamma   90.00
#
_symmetry.space_group_name_H-M   'P 1'
#
loop_
_entity.id
_entity.type
_entity.pdbx_description
1 polymer ?
#
loop_
_entity_poly.entity_id
_entity_poly.type
_entity_poly.pdbx_seq_one_letter_code
_entity_poly.pdbx_strand_id
1 'polypeptide(L)' 'MGTDQATPLYDPEDLGRPPRPLPDCATCRKLGKLREAAQVAYDRSAETDANVLLRQHQLQEHRA' A
#
# COMPACT_ATOMS: atom_id res chain seq x y z
N MET A 1 -4.62 13.12 -40.66
CA MET A 1 -3.94 12.06 -39.88
C MET A 1 -4.50 12.18 -38.47
N GLY A 2 -5.47 11.34 -38.15
CA GLY A 2 -6.34 11.47 -36.98
C GLY A 2 -5.88 10.64 -35.79
N THR A 3 -6.18 11.18 -34.59
CA THR A 3 -6.18 10.58 -33.23
C THR A 3 -4.83 9.99 -32.81
N ASP A 4 -3.95 10.67 -32.07
CA ASP A 4 -4.11 11.26 -30.73
C ASP A 4 -5.00 10.40 -29.80
N GLN A 5 -4.32 9.82 -28.80
CA GLN A 5 -4.81 9.06 -27.64
C GLN A 5 -4.87 7.52 -27.73
N ALA A 6 -3.92 6.91 -27.02
CA ALA A 6 -4.15 5.69 -26.24
C ALA A 6 -3.34 5.83 -24.93
N THR A 7 -3.91 6.50 -23.94
CA THR A 7 -3.45 6.43 -22.55
C THR A 7 -3.53 4.95 -22.12
N PRO A 8 -2.48 4.32 -21.59
CA PRO A 8 -2.64 2.98 -21.03
C PRO A 8 -3.66 3.04 -19.89
N LEU A 9 -4.72 2.24 -19.99
CA LEU A 9 -5.80 2.05 -19.00
C LEU A 9 -5.33 1.32 -17.72
N TYR A 10 -4.05 1.43 -17.35
CA TYR A 10 -3.55 0.93 -16.08
C TYR A 10 -3.34 2.14 -15.19
N ASP A 11 -3.93 2.14 -14.00
CA ASP A 11 -3.53 3.07 -12.95
C ASP A 11 -2.44 2.39 -12.10
N PRO A 12 -1.16 2.50 -12.46
CA PRO A 12 -0.06 1.95 -11.68
C PRO A 12 0.09 2.64 -10.31
N GLU A 13 -0.62 3.75 -10.04
CA GLU A 13 -0.58 4.39 -8.72
C GLU A 13 -1.17 3.51 -7.60
N ASP A 14 -1.99 2.50 -7.92
CA ASP A 14 -2.65 1.66 -6.91
C ASP A 14 -1.74 0.55 -6.33
N LEU A 15 -0.84 -0.02 -7.13
CA LEU A 15 0.05 -1.11 -6.68
C LEU A 15 1.42 -0.61 -6.21
N GLY A 16 1.93 0.47 -6.82
CA GLY A 16 3.24 1.03 -6.50
C GLY A 16 3.23 1.93 -5.25
N ARG A 17 2.10 2.55 -4.91
CA ARG A 17 1.99 3.39 -3.72
C ARG A 17 1.86 2.51 -2.47
N PRO A 18 2.74 2.67 -1.47
CA PRO A 18 2.59 1.95 -0.21
C PRO A 18 1.25 2.32 0.45
N PRO A 19 0.47 1.34 0.93
CA PRO A 19 -0.79 1.60 1.63
C PRO A 19 -0.56 2.51 2.83
N ARG A 20 -1.47 3.47 3.06
CA ARG A 20 -1.38 4.40 4.19
C ARG A 20 -2.17 3.85 5.38
N PRO A 21 -1.58 3.74 6.57
CA PRO A 21 -2.31 3.29 7.74
C PRO A 21 -3.36 4.32 8.15
N LEU A 22 -4.58 3.86 8.46
CA LEU A 22 -5.61 4.72 9.03
C LEU A 22 -5.25 5.04 10.49
N PRO A 23 -5.29 6.32 10.92
CA PRO A 23 -4.88 6.72 12.26
C PRO A 23 -5.78 6.14 13.36
N ASP A 24 -7.06 5.98 13.06
CA ASP A 24 -8.09 5.54 14.01
C ASP A 24 -8.12 4.02 14.20
N CYS A 25 -7.36 3.27 13.39
CA CYS A 25 -7.24 1.82 13.53
C CYS A 25 -5.88 1.42 14.14
N ALA A 26 -5.92 0.77 15.31
CA ALA A 26 -4.72 0.33 16.02
C ALA A 26 -3.88 -0.68 15.21
N THR A 27 -4.53 -1.59 14.49
CA THR A 27 -3.86 -2.59 13.64
C THR A 27 -3.18 -1.93 12.44
N CYS A 28 -3.85 -0.98 11.78
CA CYS A 28 -3.24 -0.17 10.73
C CYS A 28 -1.95 0.52 11.22
N ARG A 29 -2.01 1.20 12.38
CA ARG A 29 -0.82 1.87 12.95
C ARG A 29 0.31 0.89 13.27
N LYS A 30 -0.01 -0.29 13.81
CA LYS A 30 0.99 -1.33 14.12
C LYS A 30 1.72 -1.78 12.85
N LEU A 31 0.99 -2.08 11.78
CA LEU A 31 1.56 -2.48 10.49
C LEU A 31 2.38 -1.34 9.86
N GLY A 32 1.94 -0.09 9.99
CA GLY A 32 2.71 1.09 9.58
C GLY A 32 4.07 1.17 10.29
N LYS A 33 4.11 0.98 11.61
CA LYS A 33 5.36 0.96 12.39
C LYS A 33 6.29 -0.20 12.01
N LEU A 34 5.73 -1.37 11.72
CA LEU A 34 6.52 -2.52 11.26
C LEU A 34 7.20 -2.21 9.92
N ARG A 35 6.48 -1.55 9.01
CA ARG A 35 7.05 -1.08 7.74
C ARG A 35 8.17 -0.07 7.95
N GLU A 36 7.96 0.92 8.82
CA GLU A 36 8.99 1.92 9.15
C GLU A 36 10.25 1.26 9.72
N ALA A 37 10.09 0.29 10.63
CA ALA A 37 11.21 -0.48 11.18
C ALA A 37 11.95 -1.29 10.09
N ALA A 38 11.21 -1.93 9.19
CA ALA A 38 11.79 -2.67 8.06
C ALA A 38 12.57 -1.75 7.10
N GLN A 39 12.05 -0.54 6.84
CA GLN A 39 12.74 0.47 6.03
C GLN A 39 14.06 0.91 6.67
N VAL A 40 14.07 1.17 7.98
CA VAL A 40 15.29 1.50 8.74
C VAL A 40 16.30 0.35 8.73
N ALA A 41 15.82 -0.89 8.78
CA ALA A 41 16.65 -2.09 8.70
C ALA A 41 17.07 -2.48 7.27
N TYR A 42 16.60 -1.75 6.25
CA TYR A 42 16.75 -2.10 4.83
C TYR A 42 16.22 -3.51 4.47
N ASP A 43 15.24 -4.01 5.23
CA ASP A 43 14.59 -5.28 4.97
C ASP A 43 13.42 -5.09 3.99
N ARG A 44 13.69 -5.31 2.71
CA ARG A 44 12.71 -5.16 1.63
C ARG A 44 11.62 -6.22 1.65
N SER A 45 11.89 -7.40 2.20
CA SER A 45 10.87 -8.45 2.33
C SER A 45 9.85 -8.04 3.38
N ALA A 46 10.32 -7.68 4.58
CA ALA A 46 9.44 -7.27 5.67
C ALA A 46 8.67 -5.98 5.34
N GLU A 47 9.28 -5.04 4.59
CA GLU A 47 8.57 -3.86 4.08
C GLU A 47 7.39 -4.25 3.17
N THR A 48 7.61 -5.20 2.26
CA THR A 48 6.59 -5.70 1.34
C THR A 48 5.50 -6.46 2.09
N ASP A 49 5.86 -7.32 3.05
CA ASP A 49 4.91 -8.06 3.87
C ASP A 49 4.01 -7.12 4.68
N ALA A 50 4.58 -6.08 5.29
CA ALA A 50 3.81 -5.07 6.01
C ALA A 50 2.81 -4.34 5.10
N ASN A 51 3.19 -4.06 3.85
CA ASN A 51 2.29 -3.48 2.86
C ASN A 51 1.16 -4.45 2.47
N VAL A 52 1.45 -5.73 2.25
CA VAL A 52 0.44 -6.75 1.92
C VAL A 52 -0.56 -6.90 3.07
N LEU A 53 -0.07 -7.03 4.31
CA LEU A 53 -0.92 -7.14 5.49
C LEU A 53 -1.79 -5.90 5.69
N LEU A 54 -1.25 -4.70 5.45
CA LEU A 54 -2.00 -3.46 5.60
C LEU A 54 -3.14 -3.37 4.57
N ARG A 55 -2.89 -3.76 3.31
CA ARG A 55 -3.95 -3.83 2.28
C ARG A 55 -5.02 -4.85 2.67
N GLN A 56 -4.64 -6.06 3.07
CA GLN A 56 -5.59 -7.10 3.45
C GLN A 56 -6.48 -6.65 4.61
N HIS A 57 -5.89 -6.09 5.66
CA HIS A 57 -6.63 -5.59 6.80
C HIS A 57 -7.60 -4.45 6.42
N GLN A 58 -7.15 -3.51 5.58
CA GLN A 58 -8.03 -2.44 5.08
C GLN A 58 -9.21 -2.98 4.27
N LEU A 59 -8.96 -3.97 3.42
CA LEU A 59 -10.02 -4.59 2.63
C LEU A 59 -11.02 -5.38 3.48
N GLN A 60 -10.60 -5.95 4.61
CA GLN A 60 -11.44 -6.75 5.48
C GLN A 60 -12.24 -5.91 6.48
N GLU A 61 -11.59 -4.91 7.09
CA GLU A 61 -12.14 -4.19 8.25
C GLU A 61 -12.62 -2.78 7.92
N HIS A 62 -12.23 -2.23 6.76
CA HIS A 62 -12.47 -0.82 6.41
C HIS A 62 -13.16 -0.63 5.06
N ARG A 63 -13.26 -1.69 4.24
CA ARG A 63 -14.04 -1.65 3.01
C ARG A 63 -15.50 -1.93 3.36
N ALA A 64 -16.27 -0.86 3.52
CA ALA A 64 -17.74 -0.90 3.54
C ALA A 64 -18.30 -1.23 2.15
#